data_AF-H0HQX5-F1
#
_entry.id   AF-H0HQX5-F1
#
_cell.length_a   1.000
_cell.length_b   1.000
_cell.length_c   1.000
_cell.angle_alpha   90.00
_cell.angle_beta   90.00
_cell.angle_gamma   90.00
#
_symmetry.space_group_name_H-M   'P 1'
#
loop_
_entity.id
_entity.type
_entity.pdbx_description
1 polymer ?
#
loop_
_entity_poly.entity_id
_entity_poly.type
_entity_poly.pdbx_seq_one_letter_code
_entity_poly.pdbx_strand_id
1 'polypeptide(L)'
;MSDTMPSAWFYRLKAAQRDLIERTGGIERAAEKAFVSKTEMGRFNHNDSPNLMPLAVVLMLEADCRCPLVTAAMAELHGRRLADPSDTAEAANACIMASHAEVVVQAGELMAKGAMAFADGRLTPTEAAGIDRQAAALERSVSELRKAAASARGGEGLSLIHGGAK
;
A
#
# COMPACT_ATOMS: atom_id res chain seq x y z
N MET A 1 15.92 10.27 -20.87
CA MET A 1 15.70 9.02 -20.11
C MET A 1 14.42 8.39 -20.63
N SER A 2 14.54 7.49 -21.61
CA SER A 2 13.41 6.72 -22.16
C SER A 2 13.24 5.47 -21.30
N ASP A 3 12.45 5.55 -20.24
CA ASP A 3 12.05 4.38 -19.48
C ASP A 3 10.63 3.98 -19.91
N THR A 4 10.54 3.51 -21.15
CA THR A 4 9.35 2.80 -21.65
C THR A 4 9.27 1.49 -20.88
N MET A 5 8.40 1.44 -19.88
CA MET A 5 8.11 0.24 -19.08
C MET A 5 8.00 -0.98 -20.03
N PRO A 6 8.90 -1.98 -19.95
CA PRO A 6 8.94 -3.08 -20.92
C PRO A 6 7.60 -3.81 -20.99
N SER A 7 7.07 -4.08 -22.18
CA SER A 7 5.76 -4.73 -22.41
C SER A 7 5.56 -6.04 -21.64
N ALA A 8 6.62 -6.64 -21.12
CA ALA A 8 6.60 -7.73 -20.16
C ALA A 8 5.66 -7.49 -18.95
N TRP A 9 5.53 -6.24 -18.46
CA TRP A 9 4.62 -5.94 -17.33
C TRP A 9 3.17 -6.27 -17.68
N PHE A 10 2.76 -5.96 -18.91
CA PHE A 10 1.39 -6.16 -19.39
C PHE A 10 1.07 -7.65 -19.47
N TYR A 11 1.95 -8.43 -20.09
CA TYR A 11 1.74 -9.88 -20.24
C TYR A 11 1.77 -10.62 -18.89
N ARG A 12 2.58 -10.17 -17.93
CA ARG A 12 2.56 -10.69 -16.54
C ARG A 12 1.22 -10.42 -15.87
N LEU A 13 0.69 -9.21 -16.01
CA LEU A 13 -0.60 -8.85 -15.42
C LEU A 13 -1.76 -9.60 -16.09
N LYS A 14 -1.71 -9.77 -17.42
CA LYS A 14 -2.66 -10.61 -18.17
C LYS A 14 -2.62 -12.06 -17.71
N ALA A 15 -1.42 -12.62 -17.45
CA ALA A 15 -1.30 -13.97 -16.94
C ALA A 15 -1.98 -14.12 -15.57
N ALA A 16 -1.67 -13.22 -14.63
CA ALA A 16 -2.32 -13.22 -13.31
C ALA A 16 -3.85 -13.08 -13.40
N GLN A 17 -4.38 -12.29 -14.35
CA GLN A 17 -5.82 -12.16 -14.58
C GLN A 17 -6.46 -13.47 -15.06
N ARG A 18 -5.80 -14.20 -15.97
CA ARG A 18 -6.31 -15.50 -16.44
C ARG A 18 -6.34 -16.52 -15.31
N ASP A 19 -5.26 -16.60 -14.55
CA ASP A 19 -5.16 -17.52 -13.41
C ASP A 19 -6.22 -17.19 -12.35
N LEU A 20 -6.49 -15.90 -12.12
CA LEU A 20 -7.56 -15.45 -11.23
C LEU A 20 -8.95 -15.83 -11.74
N ILE A 21 -9.22 -15.67 -13.04
CA ILE A 21 -10.49 -16.08 -13.66
C ILE A 21 -10.68 -17.60 -13.57
N GLU A 22 -9.65 -18.38 -13.88
CA GLU A 22 -9.66 -19.84 -13.79
C GLU A 22 -9.93 -20.29 -12.35
N ARG A 23 -9.23 -19.69 -11.37
CA ARG A 23 -9.43 -20.00 -9.96
C ARG A 23 -10.79 -19.57 -9.43
N THR A 24 -11.39 -18.54 -10.01
CA THR A 24 -12.78 -18.17 -9.76
C THR A 24 -13.77 -19.13 -10.43
N GLY A 25 -13.33 -20.20 -11.10
CA GLY A 25 -14.23 -21.16 -11.76
C GLY A 25 -14.61 -20.77 -13.19
N GLY A 26 -13.79 -19.96 -13.85
CA GLY A 26 -13.92 -19.60 -15.24
C GLY A 26 -14.72 -18.32 -15.51
N ILE A 27 -14.83 -17.98 -16.80
CA ILE A 27 -15.38 -16.71 -17.28
C ILE A 27 -16.80 -16.43 -16.75
N GLU A 28 -17.67 -17.45 -16.72
CA GLU A 28 -19.07 -17.25 -16.34
C GLU A 28 -19.23 -16.90 -14.86
N ARG A 29 -18.61 -17.69 -13.97
CA ARG A 29 -18.64 -17.46 -12.53
C ARG A 29 -17.93 -16.15 -12.15
N ALA A 30 -16.81 -15.86 -12.81
CA ALA A 30 -16.08 -14.61 -12.58
C ALA A 30 -16.92 -13.38 -13.00
N ALA A 31 -17.59 -13.45 -14.15
CA ALA A 31 -18.48 -12.38 -14.62
C ALA A 31 -19.64 -12.12 -13.64
N GLU A 32 -20.29 -13.19 -13.16
CA GLU A 32 -21.36 -13.10 -12.16
C GLU A 32 -20.86 -12.46 -10.86
N LYS A 33 -19.73 -12.94 -10.32
CA LYS A 33 -19.15 -12.45 -9.06
C LYS A 33 -18.74 -10.99 -9.11
N ALA A 34 -18.26 -10.53 -10.26
CA ALA A 34 -17.78 -9.19 -10.43
C ALA A 34 -18.79 -8.22 -11.08
N PHE A 35 -20.05 -8.65 -11.27
CA PHE A 35 -21.10 -7.84 -11.87
C PHE A 35 -20.71 -7.23 -13.24
N VAL A 36 -19.95 -7.98 -14.04
CA VAL A 36 -19.57 -7.60 -15.42
C VAL A 36 -20.13 -8.60 -16.43
N SER A 37 -20.19 -8.23 -17.71
CA SER A 37 -20.68 -9.13 -18.74
C SER A 37 -19.70 -10.27 -19.05
N LYS A 38 -20.20 -11.43 -19.51
CA LYS A 38 -19.36 -12.56 -19.98
C LYS A 38 -18.39 -12.14 -21.09
N THR A 39 -18.85 -11.28 -22.01
CA THR A 39 -18.02 -10.73 -23.10
C THR A 39 -16.88 -9.88 -22.57
N GLU A 40 -17.15 -9.03 -21.59
CA GLU A 40 -16.13 -8.18 -20.97
C GLU A 40 -15.12 -9.01 -20.18
N MET A 41 -15.58 -9.99 -19.39
CA MET A 41 -14.70 -10.93 -18.71
C MET A 41 -13.85 -11.75 -19.69
N GLY A 42 -14.42 -12.13 -20.83
CA GLY A 42 -13.69 -12.80 -21.91
C GLY A 42 -12.56 -11.94 -22.49
N ARG A 43 -12.75 -10.61 -22.60
CA ARG A 43 -11.67 -9.68 -23.00
C ARG A 43 -10.56 -9.63 -21.95
N PHE A 44 -10.91 -9.61 -20.67
CA PHE A 44 -9.91 -9.69 -19.60
C PHE A 44 -9.11 -11.00 -19.64
N ASN A 45 -9.73 -12.10 -20.06
CA ASN A 45 -9.06 -13.40 -20.20
C ASN A 45 -8.18 -13.52 -21.47
N HIS A 46 -8.46 -12.75 -22.53
CA HIS A 46 -7.79 -12.92 -23.82
C HIS A 46 -6.43 -12.20 -23.89
N ASN A 47 -5.37 -12.89 -24.34
CA ASN A 47 -3.99 -12.39 -24.34
C ASN A 47 -3.77 -11.12 -25.16
N ASP A 48 -4.36 -11.10 -26.36
CA ASP A 48 -4.16 -10.01 -27.32
C ASP A 48 -5.13 -8.85 -27.08
N SER A 49 -6.03 -8.99 -26.10
CA SER A 49 -6.90 -7.89 -25.72
C SER A 49 -6.11 -6.87 -24.91
N PRO A 50 -6.12 -5.57 -25.30
CA PRO A 50 -5.48 -4.52 -24.53
C PRO A 50 -6.18 -4.25 -23.19
N ASN A 51 -7.34 -4.88 -22.95
CA ASN A 51 -8.15 -4.63 -21.77
C ASN A 51 -7.58 -5.38 -20.58
N LEU A 52 -7.20 -4.59 -19.57
CA LEU A 52 -6.93 -5.05 -18.23
C LEU A 52 -8.21 -4.98 -17.40
N MET A 53 -8.31 -5.91 -16.46
CA MET A 53 -9.36 -5.96 -15.45
C MET A 53 -9.32 -4.69 -14.58
N PRO A 54 -10.44 -3.96 -14.41
CA PRO A 54 -10.54 -2.85 -13.48
C PRO A 54 -10.26 -3.30 -12.04
N LEU A 55 -9.70 -2.40 -11.22
CA LEU A 55 -9.33 -2.74 -9.83
C LEU A 55 -10.51 -3.29 -9.01
N ALA A 56 -11.72 -2.75 -9.20
CA ALA A 56 -12.92 -3.25 -8.52
C ALA A 56 -13.19 -4.74 -8.82
N VAL A 57 -13.01 -5.16 -10.08
CA VAL A 57 -13.19 -6.55 -10.50
C VAL A 57 -12.10 -7.42 -9.88
N VAL A 58 -10.84 -6.97 -9.89
CA VAL A 58 -9.72 -7.67 -9.24
C VAL A 58 -10.02 -7.92 -7.76
N LEU A 59 -10.40 -6.88 -7.02
CA LEU A 59 -10.68 -6.97 -5.58
C LEU A 59 -11.81 -7.97 -5.28
N MET A 60 -12.88 -7.97 -6.07
CA MET A 60 -13.99 -8.91 -5.87
C MET A 60 -13.58 -10.36 -6.11
N LEU A 61 -12.84 -10.64 -7.20
CA LEU A 61 -12.42 -12.00 -7.53
C LEU A 61 -11.34 -12.51 -6.57
N GLU A 62 -10.38 -11.68 -6.20
CA GLU A 62 -9.34 -12.05 -5.21
C GLU A 62 -9.96 -12.32 -3.83
N ALA A 63 -10.99 -11.57 -3.44
CA ALA A 63 -11.75 -11.82 -2.22
C ALA A 63 -12.52 -13.16 -2.27
N ASP A 64 -13.16 -13.48 -3.40
CA ASP A 64 -13.86 -14.77 -3.60
C ASP A 64 -12.88 -15.97 -3.54
N CYS A 65 -11.71 -15.82 -4.16
CA CYS A 65 -10.67 -16.86 -4.20
C CYS A 65 -9.79 -16.92 -2.94
N ARG A 66 -9.88 -15.90 -2.07
CA ARG A 66 -8.94 -15.65 -0.97
C ARG A 66 -7.48 -15.73 -1.40
N CYS A 67 -7.15 -15.15 -2.55
CA CYS A 67 -5.78 -15.14 -3.06
C CYS A 67 -5.48 -13.88 -3.91
N PRO A 68 -4.46 -13.08 -3.53
CA PRO A 68 -4.15 -11.81 -4.17
C PRO A 68 -3.25 -11.99 -5.42
N LEU A 69 -3.67 -12.74 -6.43
CA LEU A 69 -2.84 -13.09 -7.60
C LEU A 69 -2.40 -11.88 -8.43
N VAL A 70 -3.33 -10.99 -8.78
CA VAL A 70 -3.06 -9.79 -9.59
C VAL A 70 -2.36 -8.75 -8.72
N THR A 71 -2.77 -8.63 -7.46
CA THR A 71 -2.12 -7.74 -6.48
C THR A 71 -0.66 -8.13 -6.22
N ALA A 72 -0.36 -9.44 -6.12
CA ALA A 72 1.00 -9.94 -5.99
C ALA A 72 1.84 -9.62 -7.24
N ALA A 73 1.29 -9.84 -8.44
CA ALA A 73 1.96 -9.48 -9.69
C ALA A 73 2.29 -7.99 -9.76
N MET A 74 1.38 -7.11 -9.31
CA MET A 74 1.64 -5.66 -9.24
C MET A 74 2.76 -5.32 -8.24
N ALA A 75 2.80 -5.97 -7.07
CA ALA A 75 3.85 -5.78 -6.08
C ALA A 75 5.22 -6.23 -6.62
N GLU A 76 5.28 -7.40 -7.27
CA GLU A 76 6.50 -7.96 -7.84
C GLU A 76 7.09 -7.10 -8.96
N LEU A 77 6.25 -6.46 -9.78
CA LEU A 77 6.69 -5.48 -10.78
C LEU A 77 7.46 -4.31 -10.17
N HIS A 78 7.23 -4.02 -8.89
CA HIS A 78 7.93 -2.97 -8.13
C HIS A 78 9.01 -3.53 -7.19
N GLY A 79 9.38 -4.81 -7.33
CA GLY A 79 10.36 -5.46 -6.46
C GLY A 79 9.88 -5.62 -5.01
N ARG A 80 8.56 -5.64 -4.78
CA ARG A 80 7.95 -5.83 -3.46
C ARG A 80 7.33 -7.23 -3.36
N ARG A 81 7.22 -7.74 -2.14
CA ARG A 81 6.47 -8.96 -1.82
C ARG A 81 5.31 -8.61 -0.89
N LEU A 82 4.18 -9.28 -1.06
CA LEU A 82 3.08 -9.22 -0.11
C LEU A 82 3.46 -10.07 1.11
N ALA A 83 3.19 -9.57 2.31
CA ALA A 83 3.32 -10.31 3.56
C ALA A 83 1.96 -10.87 3.98
N ASP A 84 1.95 -11.97 4.73
CA ASP A 84 0.70 -12.59 5.16
C ASP A 84 -0.04 -11.73 6.20
N PRO A 85 -1.38 -11.88 6.32
CA PRO A 85 -2.19 -11.16 7.30
C PRO A 85 -1.74 -11.40 8.76
N SER A 86 -1.23 -12.60 9.08
CA SER A 86 -0.69 -12.91 10.40
C SER A 86 0.56 -12.09 10.71
N ASP A 87 1.44 -11.93 9.72
CA ASP A 87 2.68 -11.17 9.85
C ASP A 87 2.38 -9.68 9.99
N THR A 88 1.27 -9.22 9.42
CA THR A 88 0.86 -7.81 9.45
C THR A 88 0.03 -7.43 10.66
N ALA A 89 -0.75 -8.30 11.31
CA ALA A 89 -1.50 -7.93 12.52
C ALA A 89 -0.60 -7.72 13.74
N GLU A 90 0.38 -8.61 13.94
CA GLU A 90 1.41 -8.44 14.99
C GLU A 90 2.35 -7.28 14.65
N ALA A 91 2.74 -7.12 13.37
CA ALA A 91 3.51 -5.96 12.94
C ALA A 91 2.71 -4.65 13.02
N ALA A 92 1.39 -4.63 12.75
CA ALA A 92 0.56 -3.42 12.76
C ALA A 92 0.24 -2.93 14.17
N ASN A 93 0.02 -3.86 15.13
CA ASN A 93 -0.12 -3.51 16.55
C ASN A 93 1.17 -2.94 17.11
N ALA A 94 2.33 -3.54 16.77
CA ALA A 94 3.63 -2.97 17.08
C ALA A 94 3.89 -1.65 16.33
N CYS A 95 3.31 -1.48 15.13
CA CYS A 95 3.55 -0.35 14.24
C CYS A 95 2.90 0.94 14.73
N ILE A 96 1.66 0.95 15.25
CA ILE A 96 1.01 2.24 15.54
C ILE A 96 1.66 2.99 16.71
N MET A 97 2.02 2.29 17.80
CA MET A 97 2.73 2.91 18.93
C MET A 97 4.14 3.33 18.56
N ALA A 98 4.86 2.47 17.82
CA ALA A 98 6.21 2.80 17.34
C ALA A 98 6.19 3.99 16.37
N SER A 99 5.27 4.03 15.41
CA SER A 99 5.11 5.15 14.49
C SER A 99 4.69 6.44 15.20
N HIS A 100 3.84 6.35 16.23
CA HIS A 100 3.51 7.51 17.05
C HIS A 100 4.73 8.03 17.83
N ALA A 101 5.50 7.14 18.47
CA ALA A 101 6.72 7.51 19.17
C ALA A 101 7.74 8.16 18.22
N GLU A 102 7.90 7.62 17.02
CA GLU A 102 8.79 8.19 15.99
C GLU A 102 8.35 9.60 15.59
N VAL A 103 7.05 9.84 15.40
CA VAL A 103 6.53 11.20 15.15
C VAL A 103 6.88 12.16 16.28
N VAL A 104 6.76 11.73 17.54
CA VAL A 104 7.12 12.56 18.71
C VAL A 104 8.61 12.89 18.72
N VAL A 105 9.48 11.91 18.44
CA VAL A 105 10.93 12.12 18.35
C VAL A 105 11.27 13.12 17.25
N GLN A 106 10.78 12.88 16.03
CA GLN A 106 11.08 13.73 14.88
C GLN A 106 10.54 15.16 15.05
N ALA A 107 9.37 15.32 15.69
CA ALA A 107 8.81 16.62 16.02
C ALA A 107 9.67 17.36 17.06
N GLY A 108 10.14 16.66 18.11
CA GLY A 108 11.04 17.22 19.10
C GLY A 108 12.37 17.68 18.50
N GLU A 109 12.96 16.87 17.62
CA GLU A 109 14.19 17.23 16.89
C GLU A 109 13.99 18.46 15.99
N LEU A 110 12.85 18.55 15.29
CA LEU A 110 12.51 19.73 14.48
C LEU A 110 12.40 20.99 15.35
N MET A 111 11.69 20.90 16.49
CA MET A 111 11.54 22.02 17.42
C MET A 111 12.89 22.47 18.00
N ALA A 112 13.74 21.53 18.40
CA ALA A 112 15.08 21.82 18.93
C ALA A 112 15.94 22.53 17.88
N LYS A 113 15.93 22.02 16.65
CA LYS A 113 16.69 22.60 15.54
C LYS A 113 16.19 24.00 15.16
N GLY A 114 14.87 24.18 15.14
CA GLY A 114 14.26 25.50 14.95
C GLY A 114 14.66 26.48 16.04
N ALA A 115 14.58 26.09 17.32
CA ALA A 115 14.95 26.94 18.45
C ALA A 115 16.40 27.42 18.36
N MET A 116 17.34 26.54 17.98
CA MET A 116 18.74 26.91 17.76
C MET A 116 18.90 27.88 16.58
N ALA A 117 18.26 27.57 15.44
CA ALA A 117 18.35 28.37 14.23
C ALA A 117 17.68 29.76 14.34
N PHE A 118 16.79 29.95 15.30
CA PHE A 118 16.11 31.24 15.53
C PHE A 118 16.76 32.07 16.65
N ALA A 119 17.77 31.52 17.35
CA ALA A 119 18.30 32.11 18.58
C ALA A 119 18.98 33.48 18.38
N ASP A 120 19.61 33.71 17.23
CA ASP A 120 20.29 34.96 16.89
C ASP A 120 19.44 35.90 16.00
N GLY A 121 18.19 35.52 15.74
CA GLY A 121 17.26 36.27 14.89
C GLY A 121 17.62 36.28 13.40
N ARG A 122 18.56 35.46 12.93
CA ARG A 122 18.95 35.37 11.52
C ARG A 122 19.02 33.92 11.05
N LEU A 123 18.07 33.53 10.22
CA LEU A 123 18.09 32.20 9.59
C LEU A 123 19.04 32.16 8.40
N THR A 124 20.10 31.36 8.50
CA THR A 124 21.05 31.15 7.40
C THR A 124 20.54 30.10 6.39
N PRO A 125 21.05 30.09 5.14
CA PRO A 125 20.70 29.07 4.16
C PRO A 125 20.99 27.63 4.63
N THR A 126 22.08 27.44 5.38
CA THR A 126 22.47 26.13 5.92
C THR A 126 21.49 25.65 6.99
N GLU A 127 21.03 26.55 7.86
CA GLU A 127 20.02 26.24 8.88
C GLU A 127 18.66 25.96 8.25
N ALA A 128 18.26 26.75 7.25
CA ALA A 128 17.04 26.51 6.49
C ALA A 128 17.05 25.12 5.82
N ALA A 129 18.16 24.73 5.18
CA ALA A 129 18.33 23.38 4.62
C ALA A 129 18.39 22.29 5.71
N GLY A 130 18.83 22.64 6.92
CA GLY A 130 18.78 21.76 8.08
C GLY A 130 17.36 21.51 8.57
N ILE A 131 16.55 22.57 8.69
CA ILE A 131 15.14 22.52 9.08
C ILE A 131 14.33 21.75 8.04
N ASP A 132 14.52 22.04 6.76
CA ASP A 132 13.83 21.37 5.65
C ASP A 132 14.04 19.84 5.67
N ARG A 133 15.29 19.40 5.83
CA ARG A 133 15.60 17.96 5.97
C ARG A 133 14.91 17.31 7.17
N GLN A 134 14.81 18.02 8.29
CA GLN A 134 14.15 17.51 9.49
C GLN A 134 12.63 17.49 9.32
N ALA A 135 12.06 18.51 8.69
CA ALA A 135 10.64 18.56 8.34
C ALA A 135 10.26 17.40 7.40
N ALA A 136 11.09 17.10 6.39
CA ALA A 136 10.88 15.93 5.52
C ALA A 136 10.93 14.59 6.28
N ALA A 137 11.75 14.48 7.33
CA ALA A 137 11.77 13.29 8.19
C ALA A 137 10.49 13.16 9.02
N LEU A 138 9.99 14.28 9.56
CA LEU A 138 8.71 14.32 10.27
C LEU A 138 7.54 13.98 9.34
N GLU A 139 7.49 14.52 8.12
CA GLU A 139 6.45 14.21 7.12
C GLU A 139 6.36 12.71 6.82
N ARG A 140 7.51 12.06 6.62
CA ARG A 140 7.56 10.60 6.42
C ARG A 140 6.98 9.86 7.61
N SER A 141 7.35 10.25 8.83
CA SER A 141 6.88 9.60 10.07
C SER A 141 5.37 9.77 10.27
N VAL A 142 4.85 10.97 9.97
CA VAL A 142 3.40 11.24 10.00
C VAL A 142 2.66 10.41 8.94
N SER A 143 3.24 10.24 7.75
CA SER A 143 2.66 9.40 6.69
C SER A 143 2.54 7.94 7.14
N GLU A 144 3.58 7.39 7.78
CA GLU A 144 3.54 6.02 8.31
C GLU A 144 2.50 5.86 9.43
N LEU A 145 2.42 6.82 10.37
CA LEU A 145 1.38 6.81 11.41
C LEU A 145 -0.03 6.84 10.80
N ARG A 146 -0.25 7.63 9.74
CA ARG A 146 -1.55 7.69 9.03
C ARG A 146 -1.91 6.35 8.40
N LYS A 147 -0.94 5.63 7.82
CA LYS A 147 -1.14 4.30 7.25
C LYS A 147 -1.51 3.29 8.35
N ALA A 148 -0.75 3.27 9.45
CA ALA A 148 -1.04 2.40 10.59
C ALA A 148 -2.45 2.65 11.17
N ALA A 149 -2.85 3.92 11.31
CA ALA A 149 -4.19 4.29 11.77
C ALA A 149 -5.31 3.98 10.76
N ALA A 150 -5.02 3.97 9.45
CA ALA A 150 -5.98 3.54 8.43
C ALA A 150 -6.23 2.03 8.52
N SER A 151 -5.19 1.23 8.69
CA SER A 151 -5.31 -0.22 8.90
C SER A 151 -6.10 -0.55 10.18
N ALA A 152 -5.91 0.22 11.25
CA ALA A 152 -6.67 0.08 12.50
C ALA A 152 -8.19 0.26 12.32
N ARG A 153 -8.61 1.19 11.45
CA ARG A 153 -10.02 1.49 11.18
C ARG A 153 -10.73 0.41 10.35
N GLY A 154 -9.98 -0.41 9.62
CA GLY A 154 -10.53 -1.52 8.84
C GLY A 154 -10.77 -2.81 9.64
N GLY A 155 -10.31 -2.89 10.89
CA GLY A 155 -10.50 -4.03 11.80
C GLY A 155 -11.42 -3.72 12.99
N GLU A 156 -11.61 -4.67 13.91
CA GLU A 156 -12.44 -4.54 15.13
C GLU A 156 -11.81 -3.65 16.25
N GLY A 157 -10.89 -2.75 15.89
CA GLY A 157 -10.07 -2.00 16.85
C GLY A 157 -8.76 -2.72 17.22
N LEU A 158 -7.75 -1.96 17.64
CA LEU A 158 -6.43 -2.46 18.03
C LEU A 158 -6.28 -2.44 19.56
N SER A 159 -5.91 -3.58 20.14
CA SER A 159 -5.51 -3.65 21.55
C SER A 159 -4.06 -3.18 21.70
N LEU A 160 -3.86 -2.03 22.34
CA LEU A 160 -2.55 -1.38 22.52
C LEU A 160 -1.72 -1.96 23.67
N ILE A 161 -2.26 -2.96 24.36
CA ILE A 161 -1.64 -3.64 25.51
C ILE A 161 -1.80 -5.15 25.32
N HIS A 162 -0.75 -5.91 25.60
CA HIS A 162 -0.82 -7.37 25.58
C HIS A 162 -1.89 -7.83 26.60
N GLY A 163 -3.02 -8.37 26.11
CA GLY A 163 -4.12 -8.85 26.96
C GLY A 163 -5.22 -7.83 27.30
N GLY A 164 -5.27 -6.66 26.66
CA GLY A 164 -6.44 -5.77 26.79
C GLY A 164 -7.64 -6.34 26.05
N ALA A 165 -8.67 -6.76 26.78
CA ALA A 165 -9.90 -7.36 26.25
C ALA A 165 -10.64 -6.44 25.26
N LYS A 166 -11.34 -7.07 24.30
CA LYS A 166 -12.25 -6.44 23.33
C LYS A 166 -13.33 -5.60 24.01
#